data_AF-A0A1Q7G555-F1
#
_entry.id   AF-A0A1Q7G555-F1
#
_cell.length_a   1.000
_cell.length_b   1.000
_cell.length_c   1.000
_cell.angle_alpha   90.00
_cell.angle_beta   90.00
_cell.angle_gamma   90.00
#
_symmetry.space_group_name_H-M   'P 1'
#
loop_
_entity.id
_entity.type
_entity.pdbx_description
1 polymer ?
#
loop_
_entity_poly.entity_id
_entity_poly.type
_entity_poly.pdbx_seq_one_letter_code
_entity_poly.pdbx_strand_id
1 'polypeptide(L)'
;MNLAHLHLILNHIPIIGTIIGLGLLIVSLVGNTDDLKRASLMVFAGVALLALPTFFSGVGAQGAIRKDAAVPASLIERHEGAAILALFFMEVTGALALVGLWRRDRLFTGKPGSSNLAVILCFSIVTAGLMARVGATGGDIRHPEIRLAQEVTKESGVSGIVSIFEPSPGKFTDLMLLSKWWWAFMMDLHFVGLALLIGTVGILDLRMLGFFKQLPIAPLHRLTPWAMAGFGVNTLTGILAFIGMPNYYTFDAAFWLKMLALLLLGLNAAAFYLSNAFNSVEHLGPGEDAPALAKFFAASSLVLWFAVIALGRYIQSFTDTIPVQ
;
A
#
# COMPACT_ATOMS: atom_id res chain seq x y z
N MET A 1 -14.32 19.91 -8.63
CA MET A 1 -13.92 18.74 -9.44
C MET A 1 -14.60 17.51 -8.87
N ASN A 2 -15.34 16.72 -9.67
CA ASN A 2 -16.00 15.50 -9.16
C ASN A 2 -15.03 14.30 -9.18
N LEU A 3 -15.37 13.21 -8.47
CA LEU A 3 -14.49 12.03 -8.35
C LEU A 3 -14.22 11.36 -9.70
N ALA A 4 -15.21 11.35 -10.61
CA ALA A 4 -15.03 10.85 -11.96
C ALA A 4 -13.95 11.64 -12.73
N HIS A 5 -13.93 12.97 -12.61
CA HIS A 5 -12.93 13.81 -13.26
C HIS A 5 -11.54 13.60 -12.63
N LEU A 6 -11.47 13.47 -11.29
CA LEU A 6 -10.23 13.15 -10.59
C LEU A 6 -9.63 11.81 -11.06
N HIS A 7 -10.47 10.78 -11.20
CA HIS A 7 -10.03 9.46 -11.65
C HIS A 7 -9.37 9.51 -13.04
N LEU A 8 -9.92 10.29 -13.98
CA LEU A 8 -9.37 10.42 -15.33
C LEU A 8 -8.06 11.18 -15.40
N ILE A 9 -7.83 12.09 -14.46
CA ILE A 9 -6.55 12.79 -14.35
C ILE A 9 -5.49 11.83 -13.78
N LEU A 10 -5.88 11.03 -12.79
CA LEU A 10 -4.93 10.18 -12.05
C LEU A 10 -4.70 8.81 -12.68
N ASN A 11 -5.63 8.26 -13.47
CA ASN A 11 -5.58 6.87 -13.97
C ASN A 11 -4.32 6.52 -14.79
N HIS A 12 -3.67 7.51 -15.41
CA HIS A 12 -2.42 7.30 -16.13
C HIS A 12 -1.22 7.13 -15.21
N ILE A 13 -1.24 7.70 -13.99
CA ILE A 13 -0.10 7.68 -13.07
C ILE A 13 0.29 6.25 -12.71
N PRO A 14 -0.63 5.35 -12.28
CA PRO A 14 -0.25 3.98 -11.95
C PRO A 14 0.23 3.18 -13.17
N ILE A 15 -0.35 3.40 -14.35
CA ILE A 15 0.03 2.70 -15.58
C ILE A 15 1.42 3.13 -16.04
N ILE A 16 1.62 4.43 -16.26
CA ILE A 16 2.89 4.97 -16.77
C ILE A 16 3.99 4.78 -15.73
N GLY A 17 3.68 5.04 -14.45
CA GLY A 17 4.62 4.91 -13.35
C GLY A 17 5.15 3.48 -13.18
N THR A 18 4.30 2.46 -13.33
CA THR A 18 4.75 1.05 -13.26
C THR A 18 5.63 0.67 -14.44
N ILE A 19 5.31 1.13 -15.65
CA ILE A 19 6.14 0.91 -16.85
C ILE A 19 7.52 1.56 -16.68
N ILE A 20 7.55 2.82 -16.22
CA ILE A 20 8.81 3.54 -15.96
C ILE A 20 9.63 2.82 -14.88
N GLY A 21 9.01 2.45 -13.75
CA GLY A 21 9.68 1.73 -12.67
C GLY A 21 10.28 0.40 -13.13
N LEU A 22 9.54 -0.38 -13.91
CA LEU A 22 10.00 -1.65 -14.48
C LEU A 22 11.15 -1.44 -15.47
N GLY A 23 11.03 -0.46 -16.37
CA GLY A 23 12.10 -0.12 -17.32
C GLY A 23 13.39 0.28 -16.61
N LEU A 24 13.30 1.16 -15.61
CA LEU A 24 14.44 1.56 -14.78
C LEU A 24 15.07 0.35 -14.08
N LEU A 25 14.26 -0.54 -13.51
CA LEU A 25 14.77 -1.73 -12.84
C LEU A 25 15.50 -2.65 -13.82
N ILE A 26 14.93 -2.94 -15.00
CA ILE A 26 15.58 -3.78 -16.02
C ILE A 26 16.92 -3.18 -16.46
N VAL A 27 16.92 -1.89 -16.82
CA VAL A 27 18.15 -1.18 -17.24
C VAL A 27 19.19 -1.19 -16.11
N SER A 28 18.76 -1.04 -14.86
CA SER A 28 19.65 -1.09 -13.69
C SER A 28 20.27 -2.48 -13.46
N LEU A 29 19.56 -3.56 -13.79
CA LEU A 29 20.06 -4.93 -13.66
C LEU A 29 21.04 -5.26 -14.78
N VAL A 30 20.73 -4.86 -16.02
CA VAL A 30 21.62 -5.04 -17.19
C VAL A 30 22.89 -4.20 -17.04
N GLY A 31 22.76 -2.93 -16.66
CA GLY A 31 23.89 -2.03 -16.44
C GLY A 31 24.58 -2.21 -15.09
N ASN A 32 24.03 -3.05 -14.21
CA ASN A 32 24.46 -3.24 -12.81
C ASN A 32 24.67 -1.91 -12.04
N THR A 33 23.82 -0.92 -12.28
CA THR A 33 23.93 0.42 -11.69
C THR A 33 23.09 0.58 -10.44
N ASP A 34 23.76 0.92 -9.35
CA ASP A 34 23.15 0.99 -8.01
C ASP A 34 22.23 2.21 -7.83
N ASP A 35 22.49 3.29 -8.55
CA ASP A 35 21.64 4.49 -8.55
C ASP A 35 20.32 4.25 -9.28
N LEU A 36 20.34 3.57 -10.44
CA LEU A 36 19.11 3.23 -11.15
C LEU A 36 18.27 2.19 -10.39
N LYS A 37 18.91 1.24 -9.70
CA LYS A 37 18.19 0.33 -8.79
C LYS A 37 17.45 1.15 -7.75
N ARG A 38 18.11 2.11 -7.10
CA ARG A 38 17.49 2.98 -6.08
C ARG A 38 16.35 3.82 -6.66
N ALA A 39 16.57 4.44 -7.81
CA ALA A 39 15.55 5.22 -8.50
C ALA A 39 14.32 4.37 -8.84
N SER A 40 14.51 3.15 -9.35
CA SER A 40 13.39 2.24 -9.65
C SER A 40 12.56 1.90 -8.41
N LEU A 41 13.19 1.63 -7.27
CA LEU A 41 12.50 1.34 -6.02
C LEU A 41 11.73 2.57 -5.50
N MET A 42 12.30 3.76 -5.60
CA MET A 42 11.61 5.01 -5.25
C MET A 42 10.38 5.24 -6.13
N VAL A 43 10.50 4.97 -7.44
CA VAL A 43 9.38 5.05 -8.38
C VAL A 43 8.28 4.06 -7.99
N PHE A 44 8.59 2.79 -7.72
CA PHE A 44 7.58 1.81 -7.29
C PHE A 44 6.87 2.21 -5.99
N ALA A 45 7.62 2.68 -4.99
CA ALA A 45 7.06 3.14 -3.73
C ALA A 45 6.13 4.36 -3.92
N GLY A 46 6.56 5.35 -4.72
CA GLY A 46 5.75 6.53 -5.01
C GLY A 46 4.51 6.21 -5.85
N VAL A 47 4.63 5.33 -6.83
CA VAL A 47 3.51 4.92 -7.69
C VAL A 47 2.46 4.13 -6.92
N ALA A 48 2.86 3.24 -6.01
CA ALA A 48 1.93 2.57 -5.11
C ALA A 48 1.11 3.59 -4.30
N LEU A 49 1.79 4.53 -3.62
CA LEU A 49 1.11 5.58 -2.85
C LEU A 49 0.11 6.41 -3.69
N LEU A 50 0.48 6.75 -4.94
CA LEU A 50 -0.37 7.50 -5.86
C LEU A 50 -1.47 6.65 -6.53
N ALA A 51 -1.41 5.32 -6.45
CA ALA A 51 -2.46 4.43 -6.94
C ALA A 51 -3.68 4.41 -6.02
N LEU A 52 -3.50 4.61 -4.72
CA LEU A 52 -4.60 4.73 -3.75
C LEU A 52 -5.63 5.81 -4.15
N PRO A 53 -5.28 7.10 -4.32
CA PRO A 53 -6.25 8.11 -4.73
C PRO A 53 -6.86 7.85 -6.11
N THR A 54 -6.11 7.21 -7.03
CA THR A 54 -6.64 6.75 -8.32
C THR A 54 -7.74 5.71 -8.13
N PHE A 55 -7.54 4.73 -7.26
CA PHE A 55 -8.53 3.69 -6.96
C PHE A 55 -9.78 4.27 -6.28
N PHE A 56 -9.61 5.08 -5.23
CA PHE A 56 -10.71 5.69 -4.50
C PHE A 56 -11.56 6.61 -5.38
N SER A 57 -10.92 7.41 -6.23
CA SER A 57 -11.64 8.22 -7.21
C SER A 57 -12.37 7.36 -8.26
N GLY A 58 -11.86 6.17 -8.57
CA GLY A 58 -12.51 5.16 -9.42
C GLY A 58 -13.80 4.59 -8.83
N VAL A 59 -13.79 4.25 -7.53
CA VAL A 59 -15.02 3.84 -6.79
C VAL A 59 -16.07 4.97 -6.83
N GLY A 60 -15.63 6.21 -6.65
CA GLY A 60 -16.50 7.39 -6.83
C GLY A 60 -17.02 7.56 -8.26
N ALA A 61 -16.19 7.28 -9.27
CA ALA A 61 -16.56 7.33 -10.68
C ALA A 61 -17.62 6.27 -11.03
N GLN A 62 -17.46 5.05 -10.52
CA GLN A 62 -18.43 3.97 -10.63
C GLN A 62 -19.80 4.40 -10.10
N GLY A 63 -19.87 5.02 -8.92
CA GLY A 63 -21.12 5.54 -8.36
C GLY A 63 -21.83 6.55 -9.26
N ALA A 64 -21.08 7.31 -10.05
CA ALA A 64 -21.62 8.30 -10.98
C ALA A 64 -22.16 7.68 -12.29
N ILE A 65 -21.48 6.66 -12.83
CA ILE A 65 -21.85 6.04 -14.12
C ILE A 65 -22.78 4.84 -13.98
N ARG A 66 -22.92 4.25 -12.79
CA ARG A 66 -23.77 3.06 -12.57
C ARG A 66 -25.25 3.27 -12.89
N LYS A 67 -25.71 4.52 -12.89
CA LYS A 67 -27.11 4.88 -13.22
C LYS A 67 -27.34 5.10 -14.71
N ASP A 68 -26.28 5.13 -15.52
CA ASP A 68 -26.38 5.34 -16.96
C ASP A 68 -26.71 4.01 -17.67
N ALA A 69 -27.87 3.95 -18.32
CA ALA A 69 -28.31 2.77 -19.05
C ALA A 69 -27.44 2.44 -20.28
N ALA A 70 -26.65 3.40 -20.78
CA ALA A 70 -25.74 3.20 -21.90
C ALA A 70 -24.46 2.42 -21.51
N VAL A 71 -24.17 2.29 -20.20
CA VAL A 71 -22.98 1.61 -19.69
C VAL A 71 -23.38 0.29 -19.01
N PRO A 72 -23.11 -0.86 -19.65
CA PRO A 72 -23.38 -2.16 -19.03
C PRO A 72 -22.64 -2.33 -17.69
N ALA A 73 -23.37 -2.78 -16.66
CA ALA A 73 -22.81 -3.01 -15.33
C ALA A 73 -21.63 -4.00 -15.33
N SER A 74 -21.68 -5.00 -16.21
CA SER A 74 -20.62 -6.00 -16.37
C SER A 74 -19.27 -5.41 -16.79
N LEU A 75 -19.25 -4.29 -17.53
CA LEU A 75 -18.00 -3.60 -17.90
C LEU A 75 -17.38 -2.88 -16.70
N ILE A 76 -18.23 -2.27 -15.87
CA ILE A 76 -17.81 -1.61 -14.64
C ILE A 76 -17.23 -2.63 -13.67
N GLU A 77 -17.92 -3.75 -13.45
CA GLU A 77 -17.48 -4.84 -12.57
C GLU A 77 -16.16 -5.47 -13.06
N ARG A 78 -16.00 -5.66 -14.37
CA ARG A 78 -14.76 -6.17 -14.97
C ARG A 78 -13.58 -5.22 -14.74
N HIS A 79 -13.79 -3.92 -14.89
CA HIS A 79 -12.77 -2.90 -14.65
C HIS A 79 -12.43 -2.75 -13.18
N GLU A 80 -13.44 -2.64 -12.30
CA GLU A 80 -13.27 -2.58 -10.85
C GLU A 80 -12.48 -3.78 -10.36
N GLY A 81 -12.86 -4.97 -10.81
CA GLY A 81 -12.17 -6.18 -10.45
C GLY A 81 -10.69 -6.18 -10.89
N ALA A 82 -10.42 -5.79 -12.14
CA ALA A 82 -9.05 -5.72 -12.63
C ALA A 82 -8.24 -4.70 -11.81
N ALA A 83 -8.86 -3.57 -11.44
CA ALA A 83 -8.25 -2.52 -10.65
C ALA A 83 -7.92 -3.01 -9.22
N ILE A 84 -8.80 -3.79 -8.59
CA ILE A 84 -8.58 -4.39 -7.27
C ILE A 84 -7.35 -5.30 -7.27
N LEU A 85 -7.27 -6.21 -8.24
CA LEU A 85 -6.14 -7.15 -8.32
C LEU A 85 -4.83 -6.43 -8.67
N ALA A 86 -4.88 -5.47 -9.59
CA ALA A 86 -3.72 -4.66 -9.94
C ALA A 86 -3.23 -3.83 -8.76
N LEU A 87 -4.13 -3.21 -8.01
CA LEU A 87 -3.82 -2.44 -6.80
C LEU A 87 -3.11 -3.33 -5.77
N PHE A 88 -3.60 -4.54 -5.51
CA PHE A 88 -2.94 -5.49 -4.60
C PHE A 88 -1.46 -5.70 -4.97
N PHE A 89 -1.20 -6.11 -6.22
CA PHE A 89 0.16 -6.37 -6.67
C PHE A 89 1.01 -5.10 -6.68
N MET A 90 0.43 -3.94 -6.99
CA MET A 90 1.14 -2.66 -6.96
C MET A 90 1.56 -2.26 -5.55
N GLU A 91 0.65 -2.36 -4.58
CA GLU A 91 0.94 -2.06 -3.18
C GLU A 91 1.97 -3.03 -2.59
N VAL A 92 1.88 -4.33 -2.93
CA VAL A 92 2.91 -5.31 -2.52
C VAL A 92 4.26 -4.98 -3.16
N THR A 93 4.30 -4.60 -4.44
CA THR A 93 5.54 -4.18 -5.12
C THR A 93 6.13 -2.93 -4.46
N GLY A 94 5.30 -1.94 -4.15
CA GLY A 94 5.71 -0.72 -3.43
C GLY A 94 6.24 -1.02 -2.02
N ALA A 95 5.58 -1.90 -1.27
CA ALA A 95 6.02 -2.32 0.06
C ALA A 95 7.37 -3.06 0.01
N LEU A 96 7.56 -3.98 -0.94
CA LEU A 96 8.84 -4.65 -1.16
C LEU A 96 9.94 -3.67 -1.58
N ALA A 97 9.59 -2.66 -2.38
CA ALA A 97 10.51 -1.59 -2.77
C ALA A 97 10.93 -0.72 -1.57
N LEU A 98 10.00 -0.37 -0.67
CA LEU A 98 10.30 0.31 0.58
C LEU A 98 11.22 -0.52 1.48
N VAL A 99 10.99 -1.83 1.61
CA VAL A 99 11.89 -2.74 2.33
C VAL A 99 13.27 -2.79 1.68
N GLY A 100 13.33 -2.79 0.35
CA GLY A 100 14.57 -2.75 -0.42
C GLY A 100 15.38 -1.46 -0.19
N LEU A 101 14.70 -0.31 -0.14
CA LEU A 101 15.31 0.99 0.19
C LEU A 101 15.80 1.00 1.65
N TRP A 102 14.94 0.56 2.58
CA TRP A 102 15.25 0.59 4.01
C TRP A 102 16.42 -0.32 4.40
N ARG A 103 16.50 -1.55 3.85
CA ARG A 103 17.61 -2.48 4.12
C ARG A 103 18.97 -1.94 3.66
N ARG A 104 18.96 -1.09 2.63
CA ARG A 104 20.17 -0.53 2.02
C ARG A 104 20.73 0.63 2.83
N ASP A 105 19.88 1.46 3.42
CA ASP A 105 20.28 2.67 4.15
C ASP A 105 20.81 2.39 5.58
N ARG A 106 20.79 1.13 6.07
CA ARG A 106 21.21 0.77 7.45
C ARG A 106 22.30 -0.27 7.63
N LEU A 107 22.92 -0.75 6.57
CA LEU A 107 23.99 -1.76 6.68
C LEU A 107 25.14 -1.39 5.76
N PHE A 108 26.16 -0.76 6.32
CA PHE A 108 27.45 -0.45 5.68
C PHE A 108 28.22 -1.69 5.14
N THR A 109 27.65 -2.90 5.07
CA THR A 109 28.41 -4.14 4.74
C THR A 109 27.60 -5.28 4.11
N GLY A 110 26.56 -5.02 3.31
CA GLY A 110 25.84 -6.12 2.65
C GLY A 110 25.27 -5.73 1.29
N LYS A 111 25.80 -6.32 0.22
CA LYS A 111 25.16 -6.28 -1.11
C LYS A 111 23.67 -6.58 -0.95
N PRO A 112 22.75 -5.82 -1.56
CA PRO A 112 21.33 -6.17 -1.53
C PRO A 112 21.22 -7.62 -1.97
N GLY A 113 20.64 -8.47 -1.11
CA GLY A 113 20.47 -9.88 -1.42
C GLY A 113 19.74 -9.98 -2.75
N SER A 114 20.41 -10.55 -3.76
CA SER A 114 19.93 -10.70 -5.15
C SER A 114 18.48 -11.19 -5.22
N SER A 115 18.06 -11.98 -4.23
CA SER A 115 16.70 -12.48 -4.05
C SER A 115 15.63 -11.39 -3.91
N ASN A 116 15.85 -10.29 -3.19
CA ASN A 116 14.79 -9.26 -3.01
C ASN A 116 14.51 -8.51 -4.32
N LEU A 117 15.57 -8.14 -5.06
CA LEU A 117 15.42 -7.49 -6.36
C LEU A 117 14.78 -8.42 -7.38
N ALA A 118 15.07 -9.72 -7.34
CA ALA A 118 14.41 -10.71 -8.19
C ALA A 118 12.91 -10.83 -7.88
N VAL A 119 12.54 -10.82 -6.60
CA VAL A 119 11.11 -10.81 -6.18
C VAL A 119 10.42 -9.53 -6.65
N ILE A 120 11.03 -8.37 -6.45
CA ILE A 120 10.48 -7.08 -6.91
C ILE A 120 10.33 -7.08 -8.43
N LEU A 121 11.32 -7.58 -9.17
CA LEU A 121 11.23 -7.71 -10.63
C LEU A 121 10.05 -8.58 -11.04
N CYS A 122 9.92 -9.77 -10.46
CA CYS A 122 8.81 -10.68 -10.74
C CYS A 122 7.44 -10.03 -10.48
N PHE A 123 7.27 -9.43 -9.29
CA PHE A 123 6.04 -8.72 -8.93
C PHE A 123 5.77 -7.54 -9.85
N SER A 124 6.78 -6.73 -10.19
CA SER A 124 6.61 -5.57 -11.07
C SER A 124 6.21 -5.93 -12.50
N ILE A 125 6.67 -7.08 -13.03
CA ILE A 125 6.22 -7.60 -14.34
C ILE A 125 4.74 -7.97 -14.27
N VAL A 126 4.33 -8.67 -13.21
CA VAL A 126 2.92 -9.02 -12.99
C VAL A 126 2.07 -7.75 -12.82
N THR A 127 2.52 -6.79 -12.01
CA THR A 127 1.85 -5.50 -11.82
C THR A 127 1.70 -4.75 -13.15
N ALA A 128 2.74 -4.68 -13.99
CA ALA A 128 2.68 -4.00 -15.28
C ALA A 128 1.65 -4.65 -16.22
N GLY A 129 1.60 -5.99 -16.26
CA GLY A 129 0.59 -6.74 -17.03
C GLY A 129 -0.83 -6.48 -16.54
N LEU A 130 -1.04 -6.49 -15.22
CA LEU A 130 -2.33 -6.16 -14.61
C LEU A 130 -2.74 -4.70 -14.85
N MET A 131 -1.81 -3.75 -14.80
CA MET A 131 -2.10 -2.34 -15.10
C MET A 131 -2.46 -2.11 -16.56
N ALA A 132 -1.79 -2.79 -17.50
CA ALA A 132 -2.20 -2.77 -18.90
C ALA A 132 -3.63 -3.31 -19.07
N ARG A 133 -4.00 -4.34 -18.31
CA ARG A 133 -5.36 -4.89 -18.28
C ARG A 133 -6.39 -3.90 -17.72
N VAL A 134 -6.06 -3.19 -16.65
CA VAL A 134 -6.91 -2.12 -16.09
C VAL A 134 -7.14 -1.02 -17.12
N GLY A 135 -6.09 -0.58 -17.83
CA GLY A 135 -6.20 0.38 -18.91
C GLY A 135 -7.12 -0.10 -20.04
N ALA A 136 -6.95 -1.35 -20.48
CA ALA A 136 -7.79 -1.94 -21.54
C ALA A 136 -9.27 -2.04 -21.12
N THR A 137 -9.57 -2.57 -19.94
CA THR A 137 -10.95 -2.64 -19.42
C THR A 137 -11.58 -1.28 -19.19
N GLY A 138 -10.79 -0.26 -18.81
CA GLY A 138 -11.27 1.11 -18.68
C GLY A 138 -11.62 1.75 -20.03
N GLY A 139 -10.88 1.40 -21.08
CA GLY A 139 -11.19 1.79 -22.46
C GLY A 139 -12.54 1.25 -22.94
N ASP A 140 -12.84 -0.03 -22.64
CA ASP A 140 -14.10 -0.69 -23.01
C ASP A 140 -15.35 0.03 -22.45
N ILE A 141 -15.23 0.73 -21.31
CA ILE A 141 -16.33 1.49 -20.70
C ILE A 141 -16.70 2.73 -21.53
N ARG A 142 -15.72 3.39 -22.16
CA ARG A 142 -15.92 4.68 -22.85
C ARG A 142 -15.97 4.60 -24.37
N HIS A 143 -15.38 3.55 -24.94
CA HIS A 143 -15.18 3.43 -26.37
C HIS A 143 -15.98 2.25 -26.93
N PRO A 144 -17.28 2.43 -27.23
CA PRO A 144 -18.10 1.47 -27.96
C PRO A 144 -17.42 0.86 -29.18
N GLU A 145 -16.65 1.67 -29.89
CA GLU A 145 -15.87 1.34 -31.07
C GLU A 145 -14.79 0.28 -30.82
N ILE A 146 -14.17 0.25 -29.64
CA ILE A 146 -13.17 -0.77 -29.27
C ILE A 146 -13.84 -2.14 -29.05
N ARG A 147 -15.08 -2.15 -28.54
CA ARG A 147 -15.86 -3.38 -28.30
C ARG A 147 -16.20 -4.09 -29.61
N LEU A 148 -16.64 -3.32 -30.62
CA LEU A 148 -16.95 -3.82 -31.95
C LEU A 148 -15.70 -4.42 -32.64
N ALA A 149 -14.54 -3.78 -32.50
CA ALA A 149 -13.28 -4.30 -33.04
C ALA A 149 -12.78 -5.58 -32.30
N GLN A 150 -13.06 -5.71 -31.01
CA GLN A 150 -12.71 -6.90 -30.22
C GLN A 150 -13.60 -8.12 -30.53
N GLU A 151 -14.88 -7.92 -30.84
CA GLU A 151 -15.75 -9.02 -31.30
C GLU A 151 -15.27 -9.59 -32.64
N VAL A 152 -14.75 -8.74 -33.53
CA VAL A 152 -14.17 -9.15 -34.83
C VAL A 152 -12.83 -9.89 -34.69
N THR A 153 -12.05 -9.63 -33.63
CA THR A 153 -10.71 -10.24 -33.42
C THR A 153 -10.72 -11.47 -32.50
N LYS A 154 -11.85 -11.78 -31.85
CA LYS A 154 -12.02 -12.98 -31.00
C LYS A 154 -11.90 -14.31 -31.75
N GLU A 155 -11.96 -14.32 -33.08
CA GLU A 155 -11.82 -15.54 -33.89
C GLU A 155 -10.37 -15.98 -34.16
N SER A 156 -9.34 -15.19 -33.81
CA SER A 156 -7.96 -15.56 -34.13
C SER A 156 -6.91 -15.05 -33.13
N GLY A 157 -6.50 -15.89 -32.16
CA GLY A 157 -5.17 -15.77 -31.54
C GLY A 157 -5.09 -15.75 -30.01
N VAL A 158 -3.93 -15.30 -29.52
CA VAL A 158 -3.44 -15.28 -28.12
C VAL A 158 -4.43 -14.69 -27.11
N SER A 159 -5.39 -13.89 -27.57
CA SER A 159 -6.54 -13.36 -26.82
C SER A 159 -7.33 -14.47 -26.09
N GLY A 160 -7.44 -15.67 -26.67
CA GLY A 160 -8.12 -16.82 -26.07
C GLY A 160 -7.35 -17.48 -24.92
N ILE A 161 -6.04 -17.28 -24.79
CA ILE A 161 -5.24 -17.77 -23.65
C ILE A 161 -5.31 -16.77 -22.48
N VAL A 162 -5.36 -15.48 -22.80
CA VAL A 162 -5.52 -14.39 -21.81
C VAL A 162 -6.91 -14.40 -21.17
N SER A 163 -7.95 -14.86 -21.87
CA SER A 163 -9.30 -15.03 -21.29
C SER A 163 -9.43 -16.23 -20.33
N ILE A 164 -8.56 -17.25 -20.44
CA ILE A 164 -8.51 -18.39 -19.49
C ILE A 164 -7.93 -17.95 -18.14
N PHE A 165 -7.00 -16.99 -18.17
CA PHE A 165 -6.51 -16.25 -17.00
C PHE A 165 -7.26 -14.93 -16.83
N GLU A 166 -8.57 -14.89 -17.09
CA GLU A 166 -9.43 -13.90 -16.47
C GLU A 166 -9.80 -14.42 -15.08
N PRO A 167 -9.02 -14.14 -14.01
CA PRO A 167 -9.61 -14.21 -12.69
C PRO A 167 -10.82 -13.27 -12.78
N SER A 168 -12.04 -13.79 -12.71
CA SER A 168 -13.20 -12.94 -12.47
C SER A 168 -12.87 -12.27 -11.14
N PRO A 169 -12.49 -10.99 -11.09
CA PRO A 169 -11.77 -10.52 -9.92
C PRO A 169 -12.69 -10.39 -8.70
N GLY A 170 -14.01 -10.48 -8.91
CA GLY A 170 -15.00 -10.81 -7.88
C GLY A 170 -14.59 -12.02 -7.05
N LYS A 171 -14.05 -13.10 -7.63
CA LYS A 171 -13.53 -14.27 -6.88
C LYS A 171 -12.41 -13.91 -5.91
N PHE A 172 -11.60 -12.90 -6.21
CA PHE A 172 -10.52 -12.48 -5.31
C PHE A 172 -11.09 -11.73 -4.10
N THR A 173 -12.07 -10.85 -4.31
CA THR A 173 -12.85 -10.22 -3.24
C THR A 173 -13.66 -11.26 -2.45
N ASP A 174 -14.34 -12.19 -3.14
CA ASP A 174 -15.12 -13.26 -2.53
C ASP A 174 -14.24 -14.18 -1.66
N LEU A 175 -13.00 -14.45 -2.09
CA LEU A 175 -12.03 -15.21 -1.29
C LEU A 175 -11.75 -14.52 0.06
N MET A 176 -11.68 -13.19 0.08
CA MET A 176 -11.43 -12.43 1.31
C MET A 176 -12.61 -12.50 2.29
N LEU A 177 -13.81 -12.75 1.78
CA LEU A 177 -15.03 -12.88 2.56
C LEU A 177 -15.53 -14.32 2.70
N LEU A 178 -14.74 -15.30 2.22
CA LEU A 178 -15.17 -16.70 2.09
C LEU A 178 -15.62 -17.31 3.42
N SER A 179 -14.97 -16.97 4.54
CA SER A 179 -15.39 -17.45 5.86
C SER A 179 -14.99 -16.52 6.98
N LYS A 180 -15.75 -16.59 8.08
CA LYS A 180 -15.43 -15.90 9.34
C LYS A 180 -14.04 -16.25 9.90
N TRP A 181 -13.57 -17.48 9.67
CA TRP A 181 -12.27 -17.94 10.16
C TRP A 181 -11.12 -17.31 9.40
N TRP A 182 -11.28 -17.15 8.08
CA TRP A 182 -10.30 -16.45 7.25
C TRP A 182 -10.23 -14.97 7.63
N TRP A 183 -11.40 -14.33 7.79
CA TRP A 183 -11.47 -12.94 8.24
C TRP A 183 -10.84 -12.74 9.61
N ALA A 184 -11.17 -13.60 10.59
CA ALA A 184 -10.60 -13.57 11.92
C ALA A 184 -9.07 -13.75 11.89
N PHE A 185 -8.57 -14.76 11.18
CA PHE A 185 -7.14 -15.00 11.03
C PHE A 185 -6.40 -13.79 10.46
N MET A 186 -6.94 -13.14 9.43
CA MET A 186 -6.37 -11.92 8.85
C MET A 186 -6.34 -10.77 9.86
N MET A 187 -7.40 -10.60 10.65
CA MET A 187 -7.48 -9.58 11.70
C MET A 187 -6.53 -9.86 12.87
N ASP A 188 -6.37 -11.13 13.25
CA ASP A 188 -5.40 -11.55 14.27
C ASP A 188 -3.97 -11.25 13.80
N LEU A 189 -3.64 -11.59 12.56
CA LEU A 189 -2.35 -11.24 11.95
C LEU A 189 -2.15 -9.71 11.91
N HIS A 190 -3.17 -8.95 11.54
CA HIS A 190 -3.10 -7.48 11.55
C HIS A 190 -2.79 -6.94 12.96
N PHE A 191 -3.41 -7.52 14.00
CA PHE A 191 -3.15 -7.14 15.39
C PHE A 191 -1.74 -7.53 15.85
N VAL A 192 -1.26 -8.73 15.51
CA VAL A 192 0.13 -9.15 15.77
C VAL A 192 1.12 -8.18 15.12
N GLY A 193 0.86 -7.77 13.88
CA GLY A 193 1.66 -6.76 13.20
C GLY A 193 1.68 -5.42 13.95
N LEU A 194 0.52 -4.95 14.43
CA LEU A 194 0.42 -3.71 15.22
C LEU A 194 1.25 -3.82 16.50
N ALA A 195 1.18 -4.96 17.20
CA ALA A 195 1.94 -5.21 18.42
C ALA A 195 3.45 -5.17 18.16
N LEU A 196 3.94 -5.77 17.07
CA LEU A 196 5.36 -5.72 16.68
C LEU A 196 5.79 -4.29 16.33
N LEU A 197 4.99 -3.59 15.52
CA LEU A 197 5.28 -2.25 15.04
C LEU A 197 5.29 -1.22 16.18
N ILE A 198 4.19 -1.12 16.91
CA ILE A 198 4.01 -0.15 17.99
C ILE A 198 4.83 -0.55 19.22
N GLY A 199 4.98 -1.84 19.52
CA GLY A 199 5.83 -2.27 20.64
C GLY A 199 7.28 -1.86 20.44
N THR A 200 7.81 -2.03 19.23
CA THR A 200 9.20 -1.67 18.90
C THR A 200 9.39 -0.16 18.82
N VAL A 201 8.57 0.53 18.01
CA VAL A 201 8.69 1.99 17.82
C VAL A 201 8.32 2.73 19.09
N GLY A 202 7.31 2.25 19.83
CA GLY A 202 6.86 2.86 21.08
C GLY A 202 7.92 2.80 22.19
N ILE A 203 8.70 1.73 22.30
CA ILE A 203 9.83 1.69 23.26
C ILE A 203 10.89 2.75 22.91
N LEU A 204 11.20 2.92 21.62
CA LEU A 204 12.12 3.96 21.16
C LEU A 204 11.57 5.36 21.46
N ASP A 205 10.28 5.60 21.17
CA ASP A 205 9.61 6.87 21.42
C ASP A 205 9.56 7.21 22.92
N LEU A 206 9.16 6.26 23.76
CA LEU A 206 9.17 6.42 25.22
C LEU A 206 10.59 6.68 25.75
N ARG A 207 11.60 6.00 25.22
CA ARG A 207 13.00 6.25 25.58
C ARG A 207 13.43 7.67 25.22
N MET A 208 13.05 8.17 24.04
CA MET A 208 13.31 9.55 23.61
C MET A 208 12.59 10.57 24.51
N LEU A 209 11.38 10.27 24.96
CA LEU A 209 10.63 11.13 25.90
C LEU A 209 11.18 11.14 27.32
N GLY A 210 12.14 10.27 27.64
CA GLY A 210 12.83 10.25 28.93
C GLY A 210 12.35 9.16 29.88
N PHE A 211 11.52 8.22 29.41
CA PHE A 211 11.27 6.98 30.14
C PHE A 211 12.46 6.03 29.98
N PHE A 212 12.71 5.18 30.99
CA PHE A 212 13.76 4.16 30.93
C PHE A 212 15.13 4.67 30.45
N LYS A 213 15.58 5.85 30.93
CA LYS A 213 16.75 6.56 30.37
C LYS A 213 18.05 5.73 30.35
N GLN A 214 18.15 4.72 31.20
CA GLN A 214 19.31 3.83 31.25
C GLN A 214 19.44 2.93 30.01
N LEU A 215 18.38 2.77 29.21
CA LEU A 215 18.44 1.97 28.00
C LEU A 215 19.15 2.75 26.87
N PRO A 216 20.25 2.21 26.30
CA PRO A 216 20.88 2.80 25.13
C PRO A 216 20.00 2.65 23.89
N ILE A 217 19.96 3.68 23.04
CA ILE A 217 19.07 3.70 21.86
C ILE A 217 19.59 2.80 20.74
N ALA A 218 20.91 2.72 20.55
CA ALA A 218 21.51 1.92 19.48
C ALA A 218 21.11 0.42 19.55
N PRO A 219 21.14 -0.27 20.70
CA PRO A 219 20.62 -1.65 20.81
C PRO A 219 19.11 -1.77 20.57
N LEU A 220 18.31 -0.81 21.03
CA LEU A 220 16.86 -0.80 20.76
C LEU A 220 16.56 -0.63 19.28
N HIS A 221 17.35 0.17 18.57
CA HIS A 221 17.20 0.38 17.14
C HIS A 221 17.43 -0.90 16.32
N ARG A 222 18.20 -1.87 16.85
CA ARG A 222 18.34 -3.21 16.23
C ARG A 222 17.05 -4.01 16.19
N LEU A 223 16.02 -3.61 16.94
CA LEU A 223 14.70 -4.22 16.90
C LEU A 223 13.82 -3.68 15.77
N THR A 224 14.21 -2.58 15.11
CA THR A 224 13.44 -1.99 14.00
C THR A 224 13.14 -2.93 12.82
N PRO A 225 13.91 -3.99 12.50
CA PRO A 225 13.46 -5.01 11.55
C PRO A 225 12.13 -5.67 11.94
N TRP A 226 11.87 -5.87 13.24
CA TRP A 226 10.59 -6.40 13.72
C TRP A 226 9.45 -5.40 13.53
N ALA A 227 9.72 -4.11 13.72
CA ALA A 227 8.76 -3.06 13.39
C ALA A 227 8.40 -3.10 11.90
N MET A 228 9.40 -3.22 11.03
CA MET A 228 9.19 -3.31 9.58
C MET A 228 8.46 -4.59 9.17
N ALA A 229 8.75 -5.72 9.82
CA ALA A 229 8.01 -6.97 9.62
C ALA A 229 6.54 -6.81 10.03
N GLY A 230 6.28 -6.21 11.20
CA GLY A 230 4.93 -5.88 11.66
C GLY A 230 4.19 -4.96 10.69
N PHE A 231 4.84 -3.87 10.27
CA PHE A 231 4.30 -2.97 9.23
C PHE A 231 3.98 -3.70 7.93
N GLY A 232 4.85 -4.61 7.48
CA GLY A 232 4.59 -5.44 6.30
C GLY A 232 3.34 -6.31 6.46
N VAL A 233 3.16 -6.96 7.61
CA VAL A 233 1.96 -7.74 7.94
C VAL A 233 0.72 -6.84 7.95
N ASN A 234 0.77 -5.68 8.58
CA ASN A 234 -0.34 -4.73 8.63
C ASN A 234 -0.75 -4.20 7.27
N THR A 235 0.23 -3.83 6.44
CA THR A 235 -0.01 -3.35 5.08
C THR A 235 -0.68 -4.46 4.27
N LEU A 236 -0.11 -5.67 4.27
CA LEU A 236 -0.68 -6.81 3.53
C LEU A 236 -2.11 -7.13 3.97
N THR A 237 -2.31 -7.36 5.28
CA THR A 237 -3.64 -7.69 5.82
C THR A 237 -4.62 -6.52 5.70
N GLY A 238 -4.16 -5.27 5.78
CA GLY A 238 -4.99 -4.08 5.59
C GLY A 238 -5.47 -3.92 4.14
N ILE A 239 -4.60 -4.17 3.15
CA ILE A 239 -4.96 -4.19 1.73
C ILE A 239 -5.95 -5.32 1.46
N LEU A 240 -5.69 -6.52 1.97
CA LEU A 240 -6.61 -7.66 1.80
C LEU A 240 -7.99 -7.38 2.43
N ALA A 241 -8.03 -6.77 3.61
CA ALA A 241 -9.28 -6.35 4.24
C ALA A 241 -10.03 -5.30 3.40
N PHE A 242 -9.30 -4.31 2.89
CA PHE A 242 -9.85 -3.29 1.99
C PHE A 242 -10.45 -3.91 0.72
N ILE A 243 -9.74 -4.84 0.09
CA ILE A 243 -10.18 -5.56 -1.12
C ILE A 243 -11.42 -6.41 -0.88
N GLY A 244 -11.59 -6.94 0.33
CA GLY A 244 -12.81 -7.65 0.71
C GLY A 244 -14.04 -6.75 0.70
N MET A 245 -13.91 -5.47 1.11
CA MET A 245 -15.05 -4.55 1.22
C MET A 245 -14.70 -3.12 0.75
N PRO A 246 -14.31 -2.91 -0.51
CA PRO A 246 -13.72 -1.63 -0.95
C PRO A 246 -14.69 -0.45 -0.80
N ASN A 247 -15.98 -0.67 -1.11
CA ASN A 247 -17.02 0.35 -0.93
C ASN A 247 -17.19 0.74 0.55
N TYR A 248 -17.16 -0.23 1.46
CA TYR A 248 -17.34 -0.01 2.89
C TYR A 248 -16.26 0.94 3.44
N TYR A 249 -14.99 0.67 3.14
CA TYR A 249 -13.88 1.51 3.58
C TYR A 249 -13.84 2.86 2.86
N THR A 250 -14.16 2.89 1.55
CA THR A 250 -14.07 4.12 0.75
C THR A 250 -15.03 5.22 1.22
N PHE A 251 -16.21 4.85 1.74
CA PHE A 251 -17.21 5.80 2.22
C PHE A 251 -17.21 6.01 3.74
N ASP A 252 -16.26 5.42 4.46
CA ASP A 252 -16.15 5.55 5.91
C ASP A 252 -15.20 6.69 6.32
N ALA A 253 -15.66 7.57 7.21
CA ALA A 253 -14.87 8.72 7.65
C ALA A 253 -13.70 8.32 8.56
N ALA A 254 -13.88 7.29 9.41
CA ALA A 254 -12.82 6.82 10.29
C ALA A 254 -11.66 6.22 9.49
N PHE A 255 -11.96 5.55 8.38
CA PHE A 255 -10.96 5.07 7.43
C PHE A 255 -10.12 6.22 6.86
N TRP A 256 -10.73 7.29 6.35
CA TRP A 256 -9.98 8.42 5.79
C TRP A 256 -9.13 9.16 6.83
N LEU A 257 -9.67 9.35 8.05
CA LEU A 257 -8.89 9.92 9.15
C LEU A 257 -7.72 9.02 9.54
N LYS A 258 -7.91 7.69 9.50
CA LYS A 258 -6.83 6.72 9.74
C LYS A 258 -5.75 6.81 8.66
N MET A 259 -6.15 6.91 7.40
CA MET A 259 -5.21 7.07 6.28
C MET A 259 -4.44 8.39 6.36
N LEU A 260 -5.09 9.48 6.79
CA LEU A 260 -4.42 10.75 7.06
C LEU A 260 -3.41 10.62 8.22
N ALA A 261 -3.79 9.96 9.32
CA ALA A 261 -2.88 9.71 10.45
C ALA A 261 -1.67 8.85 10.05
N LEU A 262 -1.87 7.83 9.20
CA LEU A 262 -0.79 7.02 8.62
C LEU A 262 0.13 7.82 7.71
N LEU A 263 -0.42 8.71 6.87
CA LEU A 263 0.38 9.62 6.05
C LEU A 263 1.23 10.54 6.92
N LEU A 264 0.63 11.14 7.96
CA LEU A 264 1.33 11.98 8.92
C LEU A 264 2.40 11.20 9.70
N LEU A 265 2.19 9.92 10.02
CA LEU A 265 3.22 9.05 10.60
C LEU A 265 4.41 8.87 9.67
N GLY A 266 4.16 8.61 8.38
CA GLY A 266 5.20 8.51 7.37
C GLY A 266 6.00 9.80 7.23
N LEU A 267 5.31 10.95 7.18
CA LEU A 267 5.95 12.26 7.14
C LEU A 267 6.72 12.60 8.42
N ASN A 268 6.18 12.25 9.59
CA ASN A 268 6.85 12.41 10.89
C ASN A 268 8.15 11.59 10.95
N ALA A 269 8.10 10.33 10.52
CA ALA A 269 9.28 9.47 10.43
C ALA A 269 10.30 10.02 9.42
N ALA A 270 9.86 10.42 8.23
CA ALA A 270 10.74 11.02 7.22
C ALA A 270 11.42 12.30 7.75
N ALA A 271 10.65 13.20 8.38
CA ALA A 271 11.19 14.42 8.99
C ALA A 271 12.21 14.10 10.11
N PHE A 272 11.95 13.08 10.93
CA PHE A 272 12.89 12.63 11.95
C PHE A 272 14.24 12.18 11.34
N TYR A 273 14.21 11.32 10.32
CA TYR A 273 15.42 10.80 9.66
C TYR A 273 16.15 11.83 8.77
N LEU A 274 15.42 12.78 8.18
CA LEU A 274 16.01 13.85 7.37
C LEU A 274 16.54 15.02 8.20
N SER A 275 16.10 15.16 9.45
CA SER A 275 16.59 16.18 10.37
C SER A 275 17.85 15.73 11.13
N ASN A 276 18.54 16.68 11.75
CA ASN A 276 19.64 16.38 12.68
C ASN A 276 19.19 15.67 13.97
N ALA A 277 17.88 15.48 14.19
CA ALA A 277 17.36 14.79 15.36
C ALA A 277 17.82 13.33 15.41
N PHE A 278 17.81 12.62 14.27
CA PHE A 278 18.25 11.23 14.23
C PHE A 278 19.73 11.08 14.64
N ASN A 279 20.62 11.85 14.01
CA ASN A 279 22.05 11.83 14.34
C ASN A 279 22.31 12.18 15.81
N SER A 280 21.56 13.14 16.36
CA SER A 280 21.68 13.53 17.76
C SER A 280 21.26 12.41 18.72
N VAL A 281 20.26 11.61 18.33
CA VAL A 281 19.69 10.54 19.16
C VAL A 281 20.54 9.26 19.09
N GLU A 282 21.17 8.98 17.96
CA GLU A 282 21.99 7.77 17.76
C GLU A 282 23.23 7.73 18.69
N HIS A 283 23.74 8.91 19.05
CA HIS A 283 24.92 9.05 19.92
C HIS A 283 24.56 9.17 21.42
N LEU A 284 23.27 9.06 21.79
CA LEU A 284 22.86 9.18 23.19
C LEU A 284 23.35 8.01 24.06
N GLY A 285 24.07 8.36 25.12
CA GLY A 285 24.50 7.45 26.16
C GLY A 285 23.39 7.07 27.16
N PRO A 286 23.63 6.06 28.01
CA PRO A 286 22.75 5.75 29.13
C PRO A 286 22.55 6.96 30.06
N GLY A 287 21.31 7.27 30.41
CA GLY A 287 20.95 8.38 31.29
C GLY A 287 20.78 9.73 30.58
N GLU A 288 21.26 9.88 29.34
CA GLU A 288 21.21 11.15 28.62
C GLU A 288 19.79 11.48 28.11
N ASP A 289 19.52 12.79 28.05
CA ASP A 289 18.26 13.34 27.57
C ASP A 289 18.30 13.57 26.06
N ALA A 290 17.24 13.12 25.37
CA ALA A 290 17.09 13.43 23.96
C ALA A 290 16.79 14.93 23.75
N PRO A 291 17.25 15.51 22.62
CA PRO A 291 16.95 16.90 22.28
C PRO A 291 15.45 17.12 22.11
N ALA A 292 14.99 18.36 22.35
CA ALA A 292 13.56 18.72 22.31
C ALA A 292 12.89 18.34 20.97
N LEU A 293 13.61 18.48 19.85
CA LEU A 293 13.11 18.09 18.54
C LEU A 293 12.84 16.59 18.42
N ALA A 294 13.72 15.74 18.96
CA ALA A 294 13.50 14.30 19.00
C ALA A 294 12.31 13.93 19.90
N LYS A 295 12.16 14.61 21.04
CA LYS A 295 10.99 14.46 21.92
C LYS A 295 9.69 14.82 21.21
N PHE A 296 9.69 15.88 20.39
CA PHE A 296 8.54 16.26 19.58
C PHE A 296 8.15 15.18 18.56
N PHE A 297 9.12 14.64 17.81
CA PHE A 297 8.86 13.57 16.85
C PHE A 297 8.35 12.28 17.52
N ALA A 298 8.92 11.93 18.68
CA ALA A 298 8.50 10.79 19.49
C ALA A 298 7.07 10.93 20.03
N ALA A 299 6.74 12.09 20.61
CA ALA A 299 5.39 12.39 21.10
C ALA A 299 4.36 12.37 19.96
N SER A 300 4.70 13.00 18.84
CA SER A 300 3.83 13.04 17.65
C SER A 300 3.60 11.63 17.10
N SER A 301 4.64 10.79 17.04
CA SER A 301 4.55 9.38 16.65
C SER A 301 3.57 8.60 17.53
N LEU A 302 3.71 8.69 18.86
CA LEU A 302 2.81 8.00 19.79
C LEU A 302 1.34 8.44 19.66
N VAL A 303 1.10 9.75 19.54
CA VAL A 303 -0.25 10.30 19.35
C VAL A 303 -0.87 9.82 18.04
N LEU A 304 -0.10 9.85 16.95
CA LEU A 304 -0.61 9.40 15.66
C LEU A 304 -0.84 7.88 15.62
N TRP A 305 0.03 7.08 16.23
CA TRP A 305 -0.20 5.63 16.37
C TRP A 305 -1.46 5.34 17.17
N PHE A 306 -1.66 6.05 18.29
CA PHE A 306 -2.90 5.94 19.06
C PHE A 306 -4.13 6.29 18.21
N ALA A 307 -4.06 7.38 17.43
CA ALA A 307 -5.13 7.74 16.50
C ALA A 307 -5.38 6.65 15.46
N VAL A 308 -4.34 6.06 14.85
CA VAL A 308 -4.48 4.97 13.87
C VAL A 308 -5.18 3.75 14.47
N ILE A 309 -4.85 3.37 15.70
CA ILE A 309 -5.48 2.23 16.41
C ILE A 309 -6.94 2.54 16.72
N ALA A 310 -7.20 3.71 17.32
CA ALA A 310 -8.55 4.13 17.71
C ALA A 310 -9.46 4.21 16.48
N LEU A 311 -9.04 4.94 15.44
CA LEU A 311 -9.78 5.06 14.18
C LEU A 311 -9.96 3.71 13.51
N GLY A 312 -8.94 2.84 13.55
CA GLY A 312 -9.05 1.47 13.07
C GLY A 312 -10.18 0.67 13.72
N ARG A 313 -10.45 0.92 15.01
CA ARG A 313 -11.57 0.29 15.73
C ARG A 313 -12.91 0.89 15.36
N TYR A 314 -12.97 2.20 15.10
CA TYR A 314 -14.20 2.89 14.68
C TYR A 314 -14.61 2.61 13.23
N ILE A 315 -13.77 2.00 12.41
CA ILE A 315 -14.17 1.53 11.08
C ILE A 315 -15.17 0.37 11.17
N GLN A 316 -15.16 -0.45 12.23
CA GLN A 316 -16.11 -1.56 12.34
C GLN A 316 -17.52 -1.05 12.62
N SER A 317 -18.50 -1.53 11.86
CA SER A 317 -19.89 -1.12 12.00
C SER A 317 -20.48 -1.68 13.30
N PHE A 318 -21.21 -0.85 14.01
CA PHE A 318 -22.10 -1.27 15.09
C PHE A 318 -23.32 -1.98 14.48
N THR A 319 -23.21 -3.27 14.15
CA THR A 319 -24.38 -4.03 13.67
C THR A 319 -24.72 -5.30 14.44
N ASP A 320 -23.97 -5.67 15.48
CA ASP A 320 -24.38 -6.73 16.40
C ASP A 320 -24.13 -6.31 17.85
N THR A 321 -25.19 -6.06 18.64
CA THR A 321 -25.31 -6.41 20.09
C THR A 321 -26.51 -5.85 20.86
N ILE A 322 -27.46 -5.11 20.26
CA ILE A 322 -28.72 -4.79 20.95
C ILE A 322 -29.89 -5.11 20.02
N PRO A 323 -30.65 -6.19 20.27
CA PRO A 323 -31.95 -6.34 19.64
C PRO A 323 -32.77 -5.11 20.00
N VAL A 324 -33.26 -4.39 18.99
CA VAL A 324 -34.29 -3.37 19.20
C VAL A 324 -35.51 -4.12 19.74
N GLN A 325 -35.74 -4.00 21.05
CA GLN A 325 -36.96 -4.46 21.72
C GLN A 325 -38.09 -3.48 21.45
#